data_AF-A0A851UET2-F1
#
_entry.id   AF-A0A851UET2-F1
#
_cell.length_a   1.000
_cell.length_b   1.000
_cell.length_c   1.000
_cell.angle_alpha   90.00
_cell.angle_beta   90.00
_cell.angle_gamma   90.00
#
_symmetry.space_group_name_H-M   'P 1'
#
loop_
_entity.id
_entity.type
_entity.pdbx_description
1 polymer ?
#
loop_
_entity_poly.entity_id
_entity_poly.type
_entity_poly.pdbx_seq_one_letter_code
_entity_poly.pdbx_strand_id
1 'polypeptide(L)' 'ISYSLSPFEQQAFPGALARGVPNVGRRFASQVLKVVPPLAIGYLIYSWGNQEYERLKRKNPADYEHDQ' A
#
# COMPACT_ATOMS: atom_id res chain seq x y z
N ILE A 1 -14.86 -39.95 -7.78
CA ILE A 1 -16.29 -39.68 -7.49
C ILE A 1 -16.34 -38.34 -6.76
N SER A 2 -17.26 -37.44 -7.12
CA SER A 2 -17.46 -36.14 -6.46
C SER A 2 -18.94 -36.02 -6.09
N TYR A 3 -19.24 -35.31 -4.99
CA TYR A 3 -20.59 -35.11 -4.49
C TYR A 3 -20.92 -33.61 -4.45
N SER A 4 -22.17 -33.27 -4.74
CA SER A 4 -22.66 -31.90 -4.72
C SER A 4 -24.09 -31.85 -4.20
N LEU A 5 -24.48 -30.71 -3.63
CA LEU A 5 -25.83 -30.43 -3.15
C LEU A 5 -26.54 -29.48 -4.12
N SER A 6 -27.87 -29.52 -4.20
CA SER A 6 -28.64 -28.56 -5.00
C SER A 6 -28.36 -27.12 -4.51
N PRO A 7 -28.17 -26.12 -5.40
CA PRO A 7 -27.95 -24.74 -5.00
C PRO A 7 -29.09 -24.15 -4.15
N PHE A 8 -30.32 -24.61 -4.36
CA PHE A 8 -31.49 -24.18 -3.57
C PHE A 8 -31.49 -24.73 -2.14
N GLU A 9 -30.64 -25.73 -1.87
CA GLU A 9 -30.44 -26.33 -0.54
C GLU A 9 -29.17 -25.81 0.15
N GLN A 10 -28.36 -25.00 -0.54
CA GLN A 10 -27.15 -24.41 0.01
C GLN A 10 -27.40 -22.97 0.47
N GLN A 11 -26.62 -22.52 1.45
CA GLN A 11 -26.54 -21.10 1.77
C GLN A 11 -25.60 -20.39 0.80
N ALA A 12 -25.93 -19.19 0.36
CA ALA A 12 -25.10 -18.40 -0.56
C ALA A 12 -23.81 -17.87 0.09
N PHE A 13 -23.85 -17.55 1.39
CA PHE A 13 -22.72 -16.98 2.15
C PHE A 13 -22.40 -17.72 3.45
N PRO A 14 -22.14 -19.04 3.39
CA PRO A 14 -21.93 -19.84 4.58
C PRO A 14 -20.61 -19.46 5.26
N GLY A 15 -20.68 -19.05 6.53
CA GLY A 15 -19.49 -18.70 7.31
C GLY A 15 -18.76 -17.45 6.82
N ALA A 16 -19.44 -16.51 6.17
CA ALA A 16 -18.85 -15.27 5.65
C ALA A 16 -18.01 -14.51 6.69
N LEU A 17 -18.46 -14.44 7.95
CA LEU A 17 -17.70 -13.81 9.02
C LEU A 17 -16.74 -14.80 9.69
N ALA A 18 -17.25 -15.91 10.22
CA ALA A 18 -16.46 -16.88 11.00
C ALA A 18 -15.30 -17.52 10.23
N ARG A 19 -15.44 -17.72 8.91
CA ARG A 19 -14.39 -18.27 8.04
C ARG A 19 -13.87 -17.24 7.04
N GLY A 20 -14.75 -16.40 6.48
CA GLY A 20 -14.35 -15.44 5.46
C GLY A 20 -13.41 -14.37 5.99
N VAL A 21 -13.70 -13.72 7.12
CA VAL A 21 -12.85 -12.65 7.67
C VAL A 21 -11.43 -13.15 8.04
N PRO A 22 -11.27 -14.27 8.78
CA PRO A 22 -9.94 -14.83 9.03
C PRO A 22 -9.19 -15.18 7.73
N ASN A 23 -9.89 -15.72 6.73
CA ASN A 23 -9.26 -16.07 5.46
C ASN A 23 -8.86 -14.83 4.64
N VAL A 24 -9.64 -13.75 4.68
CA VAL A 24 -9.27 -12.45 4.08
C VAL A 24 -8.02 -11.90 4.77
N GLY A 25 -7.97 -11.89 6.10
CA GLY A 25 -6.80 -11.45 6.87
C GLY A 25 -5.55 -12.27 6.52
N ARG A 26 -5.66 -13.60 6.47
CA ARG A 26 -4.58 -14.51 6.04
C ARG A 26 -4.10 -14.18 4.62
N ARG A 27 -5.02 -13.98 3.68
CA ARG A 27 -4.68 -13.64 2.28
C ARG A 27 -3.99 -12.27 2.20
N PHE A 28 -4.52 -11.27 2.88
CA PHE A 28 -3.92 -9.94 2.93
C PHE A 28 -2.48 -9.99 3.48
N ALA A 29 -2.29 -10.56 4.68
CA ALA A 29 -0.98 -10.66 5.32
C ALA A 29 0.06 -11.37 4.44
N SER A 30 -0.35 -12.40 3.70
CA SER A 30 0.56 -13.13 2.80
C SER A 30 1.10 -12.30 1.62
N GLN A 31 0.47 -11.17 1.30
CA GLN A 31 0.85 -10.29 0.20
C GLN A 31 1.47 -8.97 0.66
N VAL A 32 1.26 -8.56 1.92
CA VAL A 32 1.74 -7.28 2.44
C VAL A 32 3.22 -7.07 2.15
N LEU A 33 4.08 -8.04 2.48
CA LEU A 33 5.53 -7.91 2.29
C LEU A 33 5.99 -7.97 0.82
N LYS A 34 5.11 -8.33 -0.11
CA LYS A 34 5.42 -8.32 -1.55
C LYS A 34 5.00 -7.00 -2.19
N VAL A 35 3.86 -6.45 -1.75
CA VAL A 35 3.24 -5.26 -2.36
C VAL A 35 3.64 -3.97 -1.65
N VAL A 36 3.68 -3.95 -0.33
CA VAL A 36 3.91 -2.72 0.45
C VAL A 36 5.33 -2.19 0.30
N PRO A 37 6.41 -2.99 0.34
CA PRO A 37 7.76 -2.44 0.25
C PRO A 37 8.04 -1.60 -1.02
N PRO A 38 7.73 -2.05 -2.25
CA PRO A 38 7.98 -1.22 -3.43
C PRO A 38 7.12 0.05 -3.45
N LEU A 39 5.87 -0.01 -2.95
CA LEU A 39 5.00 1.17 -2.84
C LEU A 39 5.53 2.18 -1.82
N ALA A 40 5.98 1.70 -0.66
CA ALA A 40 6.55 2.55 0.39
C ALA A 40 7.84 3.23 -0.11
N ILE A 41 8.72 2.48 -0.77
CA ILE A 41 9.94 3.02 -1.38
C ILE A 41 9.59 4.09 -2.42
N GLY A 42 8.65 3.82 -3.31
CA GLY A 42 8.20 4.79 -4.32
C GLY A 42 7.67 6.07 -3.69
N TYR A 43 6.87 5.95 -2.62
CA TYR A 43 6.37 7.11 -1.88
C TYR A 43 7.47 7.92 -1.20
N LEU A 44 8.47 7.25 -0.61
CA LEU A 44 9.61 7.92 0.02
C LEU A 44 10.44 8.69 -1.02
N ILE A 45 10.73 8.08 -2.17
CA ILE A 45 11.44 8.74 -3.27
C ILE A 45 10.67 9.97 -3.77
N TYR A 46 9.36 9.83 -3.97
CA TYR A 46 8.49 10.92 -4.39
C TYR A 46 8.53 12.09 -3.38
N SER A 47 8.36 11.80 -2.10
CA SER A 47 8.35 12.81 -1.05
C SER A 47 9.70 13.53 -0.93
N TRP A 48 10.79 12.76 -0.92
CA TRP A 48 12.14 13.32 -0.89
C TRP A 48 12.44 14.19 -2.11
N GLY A 49 12.14 13.70 -3.32
CA GLY A 49 12.40 14.42 -4.56
C GLY A 49 11.68 15.76 -4.62
N ASN A 50 10.41 15.81 -4.19
CA ASN A 50 9.65 17.04 -4.15
C ASN A 50 10.20 18.03 -3.10
N GLN A 51 10.58 17.55 -1.93
CA GLN A 51 11.16 18.40 -0.87
C GLN A 51 12.51 18.98 -1.31
N GLU A 52 13.36 18.16 -1.92
CA GLU A 52 14.67 18.59 -2.37
C GLU A 52 14.56 19.57 -3.56
N TYR A 53 13.64 19.32 -4.49
CA TYR A 53 13.37 20.25 -5.58
C TYR A 53 12.94 21.64 -5.07
N GLU A 54 12.02 21.69 -4.11
CA GLU A 54 11.60 22.96 -3.52
C GLU A 54 12.71 23.61 -2.67
N ARG A 55 13.57 22.82 -2.02
CA ARG A 55 14.75 23.34 -1.30
C ARG A 55 15.71 24.03 -2.25
N LEU A 56 16.02 23.40 -3.39
CA LEU A 56 16.97 23.91 -4.38
C LEU A 56 16.47 25.16 -5.12
N LYS A 57 15.15 25.37 -5.19
CA LYS A 57 14.56 26.60 -5.74
C LYS A 57 14.71 27.80 -4.82
N ARG A 58 14.97 27.61 -3.54
CA ARG A 58 15.18 28.72 -2.60
C ARG A 58 16.56 29.33 -2.82
N LYS A 59 16.61 30.67 -2.82
CA LYS A 59 17.86 31.41 -2.89
C LYS A 59 18.71 31.09 -1.66
N ASN A 60 20.01 30.89 -1.85
CA ASN A 60 20.96 30.71 -0.76
C ASN A 60 21.46 32.07 -0.27
N PRO A 61 21.21 32.47 0.99
CA PRO A 61 21.67 33.76 1.51
C PRO A 61 23.20 33.95 1.42
N ALA A 62 23.97 32.87 1.52
CA ALA A 62 25.43 32.92 1.47
C ALA A 62 25.97 33.40 0.09
N ASP A 63 25.16 33.29 -0.97
CA ASP A 63 25.57 33.72 -2.31
C ASP A 63 25.61 35.25 -2.44
N TYR A 64 25.06 36.00 -1.47
CA TYR A 64 24.95 37.46 -1.49
C TYR A 64 25.80 38.16 -0.41
N GLU A 65 26.63 37.43 0.33
CA GLU A 65 27.42 38.00 1.45
C GLU A 65 28.52 38.97 1.00
N HIS A 66 28.95 38.89 -0.27
CA HIS A 66 30.04 39.69 -0.84
C HIS A 66 29.64 40.50 -2.07
N ASP A 67 28.34 40.63 -2.36
CA ASP A 67 27.83 41.53 -3.39
C ASP A 67 27.86 42.97 -2.82
N GLN A 68 28.99 43.67 -3.02
CA GLN A 68 29.18 45.11 -2.82
C GLN A 68 29.70 45.75 -4.10
#